data_AF-A0A1Y2BTQ6-F1
#
_entry.id   AF-A0A1Y2BTQ6-F1
#
_cell.length_a   1.000
_cell.length_b   1.000
_cell.length_c   1.000
_cell.angle_alpha   90.00
_cell.angle_beta   90.00
_cell.angle_gamma   90.00
#
_symmetry.space_group_name_H-M   'P 1'
#
loop_
_entity.id
_entity.type
_entity.pdbx_description
1 polymer ?
#
loop_
_entity_poly.entity_id
_entity_poly.type
_entity_poly.pdbx_seq_one_letter_code
_entity_poly.pdbx_strand_id
1 'polypeptide(L)'
;MDGLLLRCKQQDPCPLWPRLHLGGKANDHGHKETDAAKLFLQHYKIPMSPEAYLTQRKRILVELYPYCKPLPGVMKLVRHLKEHNVPICVATSSTRDAFIMKSSKNEELF
;
A
#
# COMPACT_ATOMS: atom_id res chain seq x y z
N MET A 1 -9.72 -4.90 17.41
CA MET A 1 -10.31 -4.85 16.04
C MET A 1 -10.04 -3.45 15.52
N ASP A 2 -8.85 -3.21 14.96
CA ASP A 2 -8.25 -1.89 15.16
C ASP A 2 -7.75 -1.23 13.89
N GLY A 3 -8.17 0.03 13.75
CA GLY A 3 -7.23 1.13 13.58
C GLY A 3 -7.43 2.17 12.49
N LEU A 4 -6.30 2.58 11.91
CA LEU A 4 -6.19 3.71 11.00
C LEU A 4 -5.40 3.47 9.71
N LEU A 5 -5.64 4.37 8.75
CA LEU A 5 -4.97 4.46 7.44
C LEU A 5 -3.44 4.58 7.59
N LEU A 6 -2.76 3.46 7.40
CA LEU A 6 -1.35 3.43 7.04
C LEU A 6 -1.24 3.63 5.52
N ARG A 7 -0.81 4.81 5.09
CA ARG A 7 -0.36 4.98 3.70
C ARG A 7 1.08 4.51 3.64
N CYS A 8 1.27 3.24 3.32
CA CYS A 8 2.49 2.92 2.62
C CYS A 8 2.45 3.71 1.31
N LYS A 9 3.42 4.57 1.05
CA LYS A 9 3.71 4.85 -0.35
C LYS A 9 4.05 3.47 -0.92
N GLN A 10 3.10 2.83 -1.62
CA GLN A 10 3.42 1.81 -2.61
C GLN A 10 4.23 2.50 -3.69
N GLN A 11 5.46 2.84 -3.33
CA GLN A 11 6.56 3.05 -4.23
C GLN A 11 7.00 1.64 -4.54
N ASP A 12 6.34 1.01 -5.51
CA ASP A 12 6.76 -0.27 -6.02
C ASP A 12 8.20 -0.08 -6.53
N PRO A 13 9.21 -0.67 -5.87
CA PRO A 13 10.62 -0.39 -6.15
C PRO A 13 11.09 -1.22 -7.34
N CYS A 14 10.24 -1.34 -8.36
CA CYS A 14 10.62 -1.95 -9.62
C CYS A 14 11.65 -1.02 -10.28
N PRO A 15 12.82 -1.53 -10.72
CA PRO A 15 13.86 -0.73 -11.36
C PRO A 15 13.41 -0.01 -12.66
N LEU A 16 12.21 -0.31 -13.15
CA LEU A 16 11.58 0.33 -14.32
C LEU A 16 10.78 1.60 -13.97
N TRP A 17 10.76 2.02 -12.70
CA TRP A 17 10.01 3.18 -12.18
C TRP A 17 10.28 4.55 -12.85
N PRO A 18 11.49 4.89 -13.35
CA PRO A 18 11.75 6.23 -13.87
C PRO A 18 10.85 6.66 -15.04
N ARG A 19 10.13 5.73 -15.69
CA ARG A 19 9.23 6.01 -16.83
C ARG A 19 7.76 6.30 -16.47
N LEU A 20 7.36 6.20 -15.20
CA LEU A 20 5.97 6.32 -14.77
C LEU A 20 5.52 7.78 -14.55
N HIS A 21 4.88 8.38 -15.56
CA HIS A 21 4.05 9.58 -15.36
C HIS A 21 2.79 9.21 -14.53
N LEU A 22 2.27 10.17 -13.75
CA LEU A 22 1.08 10.00 -12.88
C LEU A 22 -0.14 9.37 -13.57
N GLY A 23 -0.25 9.51 -14.90
CA GLY A 23 -1.33 8.95 -15.70
C GLY A 23 -1.40 7.41 -15.72
N GLY A 24 -0.27 6.70 -15.59
CA GLY A 24 -0.29 5.22 -15.59
C GLY A 24 -0.84 4.62 -14.30
N LYS A 25 -0.54 5.23 -13.15
CA LYS A 25 -0.99 4.75 -11.84
C LYS A 25 -2.50 4.93 -11.63
N ALA A 26 -3.11 5.94 -12.26
CA ALA A 26 -4.54 6.18 -12.12
C ALA A 26 -5.37 4.99 -12.61
N ASN A 27 -4.89 4.28 -13.64
CA ASN A 27 -5.58 3.15 -14.27
C ASN A 27 -5.50 1.83 -13.48
N ASP A 28 -4.69 1.77 -12.41
CA ASP A 28 -4.54 0.55 -11.60
C ASP A 28 -5.52 0.51 -10.41
N HIS A 29 -6.06 1.67 -10.00
CA HIS A 29 -6.93 1.76 -8.82
C HIS A 29 -8.31 1.17 -9.09
N GLY A 30 -8.81 0.34 -8.17
CA GLY A 30 -10.14 -0.27 -8.27
C GLY A 30 -10.19 -1.57 -9.09
N HIS A 31 -9.09 -1.97 -9.72
CA HIS A 31 -8.99 -3.24 -10.43
C HIS A 31 -8.48 -4.35 -9.51
N LYS A 32 -8.80 -5.61 -9.86
CA LYS A 32 -8.13 -6.76 -9.23
C LYS A 32 -6.64 -6.71 -9.54
N GLU A 33 -5.83 -7.23 -8.63
CA GLU A 33 -4.37 -7.23 -8.73
C GLU A 33 -3.84 -7.76 -10.08
N THR A 34 -4.48 -8.81 -10.62
CA THR A 34 -4.14 -9.40 -11.93
C THR A 34 -4.49 -8.51 -13.11
N ASP A 35 -5.60 -7.78 -13.02
CA ASP A 35 -6.08 -6.92 -14.12
C ASP A 35 -5.24 -5.64 -14.17
N ALA A 36 -4.93 -5.07 -13.00
CA ALA A 36 -3.96 -3.98 -12.87
C ALA A 36 -2.57 -4.37 -13.40
N ALA A 37 -2.09 -5.58 -13.08
CA ALA A 37 -0.82 -6.07 -13.63
C ALA A 37 -0.83 -6.14 -15.17
N LYS A 38 -1.91 -6.64 -15.77
CA LYS A 38 -2.06 -6.67 -17.24
C LYS A 38 -2.05 -5.28 -17.85
N LEU A 39 -2.84 -4.35 -17.29
CA LEU A 39 -2.91 -2.96 -17.75
C LEU A 39 -1.55 -2.26 -17.64
N PHE A 40 -0.87 -2.43 -16.50
CA PHE A 40 0.47 -1.90 -16.26
C PHE A 40 1.47 -2.42 -17.30
N LEU A 41 1.53 -3.75 -17.50
CA LEU A 41 2.46 -4.37 -18.45
C LEU A 41 2.18 -3.96 -19.90
N GLN A 42 0.92 -3.85 -20.29
CA GLN A 42 0.49 -3.37 -21.61
C GLN A 42 0.87 -1.91 -21.83
N HIS A 43 0.59 -1.05 -20.85
CA HIS A 43 0.85 0.39 -20.94
C HIS A 43 2.35 0.69 -21.07
N TYR A 44 3.19 0.00 -20.29
CA TYR A 44 4.64 0.17 -20.31
C TYR A 44 5.37 -0.74 -21.30
N LYS A 45 4.63 -1.58 -22.04
CA LYS A 45 5.16 -2.54 -23.03
C LYS A 45 6.29 -3.40 -22.46
N ILE A 46 6.10 -3.91 -21.23
CA ILE A 46 7.10 -4.73 -20.54
C ILE A 46 6.90 -6.20 -20.96
N PRO A 47 7.92 -6.88 -21.52
CA PRO A 47 7.81 -8.26 -21.98
C PRO A 47 7.96 -9.25 -20.82
N MET A 48 7.01 -9.24 -19.88
CA MET A 48 6.94 -10.21 -18.79
C MET A 48 5.50 -10.67 -18.57
N SER A 49 5.31 -11.84 -17.95
CA SER A 49 3.95 -12.29 -17.60
C SER A 49 3.41 -11.52 -16.38
N PRO A 50 2.09 -11.31 -16.30
CA PRO A 50 1.45 -10.74 -15.11
C PRO A 50 1.82 -11.48 -13.81
N GLU A 51 1.92 -12.80 -13.85
CA GLU A 51 2.23 -13.63 -12.68
C GLU A 51 3.67 -13.42 -12.20
N ALA A 52 4.63 -13.32 -13.12
CA ALA A 52 6.02 -13.02 -12.80
C ALA A 52 6.16 -11.60 -12.23
N TYR A 53 5.41 -10.65 -12.78
CA TYR A 53 5.36 -9.28 -12.27
C TYR A 53 4.82 -9.20 -10.85
N LEU A 54 3.70 -9.86 -10.59
CA LEU A 54 3.08 -9.90 -9.26
C LEU A 54 3.99 -10.58 -8.23
N THR A 55 4.64 -11.68 -8.60
CA THR A 55 5.59 -12.37 -7.73
C THR A 55 6.75 -11.47 -7.34
N GLN A 56 7.36 -10.80 -8.33
CA GLN A 56 8.46 -9.87 -8.06
C GLN A 56 8.00 -8.68 -7.24
N ARG A 57 6.84 -8.09 -7.56
CA ARG A 57 6.29 -6.95 -6.81
C ARG A 57 6.01 -7.33 -5.36
N LYS A 58 5.40 -8.50 -5.11
CA LYS A 58 5.13 -9.00 -3.76
C LYS A 58 6.41 -9.15 -2.96
N ARG A 59 7.47 -9.72 -3.54
CA ARG A 59 8.77 -9.87 -2.88
C ARG A 59 9.29 -8.53 -2.36
N ILE A 60 9.27 -7.50 -3.20
CA ILE A 60 9.84 -6.21 -2.78
C ILE A 60 8.90 -5.44 -1.85
N LEU A 61 7.58 -5.58 -2.01
CA LEU A 61 6.62 -5.00 -1.06
C LEU A 61 6.77 -5.56 0.36
N VAL A 62 7.03 -6.87 0.50
CA VAL A 62 7.31 -7.49 1.81
C VAL A 62 8.53 -6.86 2.49
N GLU A 63 9.58 -6.55 1.73
CA GLU A 63 10.78 -5.87 2.26
C GLU A 63 10.49 -4.41 2.66
N LEU A 64 9.57 -3.73 1.97
CA LEU A 64 9.23 -2.32 2.22
C LEU A 64 8.15 -2.09 3.26
N TYR A 65 7.21 -3.03 3.44
CA TYR A 65 6.07 -2.84 4.35
C TYR A 65 6.44 -2.44 5.78
N PRO A 66 7.50 -2.99 6.41
CA PRO A 66 7.90 -2.57 7.75
C PRO A 66 8.33 -1.09 7.83
N TYR A 67 8.63 -0.44 6.71
CA TYR A 67 9.08 0.96 6.68
C TYR A 67 7.97 1.95 6.30
N CYS A 68 6.73 1.50 6.12
CA CYS A 68 5.59 2.39 5.90
C CYS A 68 5.45 3.32 7.12
N LYS A 69 5.22 4.61 6.89
CA LYS A 69 5.02 5.61 7.94
C LYS A 69 3.58 6.13 7.93
N PRO A 70 3.07 6.61 9.07
CA PRO A 70 1.76 7.26 9.12
C PRO A 70 1.80 8.52 8.28
N LEU A 71 0.65 8.89 7.70
CA LEU A 71 0.57 10.17 7.00
C LEU A 71 0.72 11.35 7.97
N PRO A 72 1.23 12.50 7.49
CA PRO A 72 1.25 13.72 8.29
C PRO A 72 -0.15 14.00 8.86
N GLY A 73 -0.23 14.20 10.18
CA GLY A 73 -1.47 14.50 10.89
C GLY A 73 -2.27 13.29 11.38
N VAL A 74 -1.98 12.06 10.95
CA VAL A 74 -2.72 10.86 11.42
C VAL A 74 -2.58 10.72 12.94
N MET A 75 -1.35 10.76 13.47
CA MET A 75 -1.13 10.65 14.92
C MET A 75 -1.88 11.72 15.72
N LYS A 76 -1.94 12.95 15.21
CA LYS A 76 -2.68 14.05 15.84
C LYS A 76 -4.18 13.74 15.89
N LEU A 77 -4.74 13.25 14.79
CA LEU A 77 -6.16 12.89 14.72
C LEU A 77 -6.50 11.74 15.66
N VAL A 78 -5.70 10.67 15.66
CA VAL A 78 -5.91 9.50 16.53
C VAL A 78 -5.95 9.88 17.99
N ARG A 79 -4.94 10.64 18.43
CA ARG A 79 -4.84 11.09 19.83
C ARG A 79 -6.03 11.98 20.19
N HIS A 80 -6.39 12.93 19.32
CA HIS A 80 -7.53 13.81 19.55
C HIS A 80 -8.86 13.05 19.71
N LEU A 81 -9.13 12.09 18.81
CA LEU A 81 -10.35 11.28 18.88
C LEU A 81 -10.37 10.40 20.15
N LYS A 82 -9.23 9.85 20.53
CA LYS A 82 -9.07 9.06 21.75
C LYS A 82 -9.28 9.91 23.01
N GLU A 83 -8.72 11.12 23.07
CA GLU A 83 -8.91 12.08 24.16
C GLU A 83 -10.39 12.47 24.35
N HIS A 84 -11.15 12.50 23.26
CA HIS A 84 -12.59 12.83 23.27
C HIS A 84 -13.50 11.61 23.38
N ASN A 85 -12.95 10.41 23.66
CA ASN A 85 -13.67 9.15 23.76
C ASN A 85 -14.51 8.80 22.52
N VAL A 86 -14.05 9.21 21.33
CA VAL A 86 -14.70 8.85 20.06
C VAL A 86 -14.22 7.45 19.63
N PRO A 87 -15.12 6.47 19.46
CA PRO A 87 -14.74 5.14 18.99
C PRO A 87 -14.21 5.18 17.56
N ILE A 88 -13.12 4.47 17.28
CA ILE A 88 -12.45 4.41 15.97
C ILE A 88 -12.06 2.97 15.60
N CYS A 89 -12.03 2.64 14.29
CA CYS A 89 -11.65 1.31 13.78
C CYS A 89 -11.04 1.36 12.35
N VAL A 90 -10.26 0.31 11.97
CA VAL A 90 -9.65 0.16 10.63
C VAL A 90 -10.68 -0.57 9.81
N ALA A 91 -10.92 -0.04 8.62
CA ALA A 91 -11.35 -0.82 7.48
C ALA A 91 -10.21 -0.90 6.47
N THR A 92 -9.74 -2.11 6.15
CA THR A 92 -8.70 -2.33 5.12
C THR A 92 -9.02 -3.55 4.28
N SER A 93 -8.78 -3.46 2.98
CA SER A 93 -8.84 -4.59 2.03
C SER A 93 -7.51 -5.34 1.96
N SER A 94 -6.49 -4.93 2.72
CA SER A 94 -5.22 -5.66 2.82
C SER A 94 -5.42 -6.99 3.53
N THR A 95 -4.68 -8.01 3.10
CA THR A 95 -4.60 -9.28 3.83
C THR A 95 -4.03 -9.07 5.23
N ARG A 96 -4.31 -10.02 6.14
CA ARG A 96 -3.84 -9.95 7.53
C ARG A 96 -2.32 -9.83 7.62
N ASP A 97 -1.58 -10.62 6.84
CA ASP A 97 -0.11 -10.60 6.84
C ASP A 97 0.42 -9.24 6.38
N ALA A 98 -0.15 -8.69 5.30
CA ALA A 98 0.23 -7.37 4.81
C ALA A 98 -0.10 -6.28 5.84
N PHE A 99 -1.22 -6.39 6.55
CA PHE A 99 -1.56 -5.47 7.63
C PHE A 99 -0.52 -5.54 8.75
N ILE A 100 -0.20 -6.74 9.27
CA ILE A 100 0.78 -6.92 10.35
C ILE A 100 2.14 -6.35 9.96
N MET A 101 2.60 -6.61 8.73
CA MET A 101 3.87 -6.06 8.25
C MET A 101 3.84 -4.53 8.18
N LYS A 102 2.76 -3.93 7.65
CA LYS A 102 2.59 -2.47 7.58
C LYS A 102 2.50 -1.81 8.97
N SER A 103 1.90 -2.49 9.94
CA SER A 103 1.72 -1.97 11.31
C SER A 103 2.89 -2.26 12.24
N SER A 104 3.80 -3.16 11.88
CA SER A 104 4.89 -3.66 12.75
C SER A 104 5.78 -2.59 13.37
N LYS A 105 5.99 -1.45 12.70
CA LYS A 105 6.77 -0.31 13.24
C LYS A 105 5.92 0.90 13.61
N ASN A 106 4.61 0.72 13.62
CA ASN A 106 3.61 1.77 13.82
C ASN A 106 2.65 1.40 14.96
N GLU A 107 3.13 0.65 15.95
CA GLU A 107 2.32 0.16 17.07
C GLU A 107 1.63 1.31 17.81
N GLU A 108 2.24 2.49 17.87
CA GLU A 108 1.67 3.70 18.48
C GLU A 108 0.34 4.17 17.83
N LEU A 109 0.00 3.72 16.61
CA LEU A 109 -1.29 4.04 15.99
C LEU A 109 -2.47 3.26 16.55
N PHE A 110 -2.22 2.13 17.21
CA PHE A 110 -3.23 1.15 17.58
C PHE A 110 -3.29 1.03 19.11
#